data_AF-A0A291RC82-F1
#
_entry.id   AF-A0A291RC82-F1
#
_cell.length_a   1.000
_cell.length_b   1.000
_cell.length_c   1.000
_cell.angle_alpha   90.00
_cell.angle_beta   90.00
_cell.angle_gamma   90.00
#
_symmetry.space_group_name_H-M   'P 1'
#
loop_
_entity.id
_entity.type
_entity.pdbx_description
1 polymer ?
#
loop_
_entity_poly.entity_id
_entity_poly.type
_entity_poly.pdbx_seq_one_letter_code
_entity_poly.pdbx_strand_id
1 'polypeptide(L)'
;MADGDKPPVPHPFANMISAAQNGQINLRMDLEQFVYLDRDCQTFLDNIDQIQRIMDQVSQQETWGLGEHTHIGDGKELISGKTLVERFRAKSRGRDDNADNSVYAIMESHKQAVQDIQETYRAIRKRITDQDAEAAARYQQLEATLPKQPPVNPPPFFMANYA
;
A
#
# COMPACT_ATOMS: atom_id res chain seq x y z
N MET A 1 16.25 -28.64 -5.29
CA MET A 1 16.08 -28.68 -3.83
C MET A 1 15.05 -27.61 -3.46
N ALA A 2 14.27 -27.88 -2.43
CA ALA A 2 12.95 -27.28 -2.16
C ALA A 2 12.91 -25.75 -2.09
N ASP A 3 11.98 -25.16 -2.85
CA ASP A 3 11.50 -23.77 -2.73
C ASP A 3 10.36 -23.72 -1.69
N GLY A 4 10.57 -24.38 -0.56
CA GLY A 4 9.57 -24.59 0.48
C GLY A 4 9.98 -23.89 1.76
N ASP A 5 9.10 -23.02 2.25
CA ASP A 5 9.07 -22.51 3.62
C ASP A 5 9.95 -21.28 3.92
N LYS A 6 9.80 -20.22 3.12
CA LYS A 6 9.91 -18.87 3.72
C LYS A 6 8.57 -18.58 4.42
N PRO A 7 8.56 -18.29 5.74
CA PRO A 7 7.33 -17.91 6.42
C PRO A 7 6.70 -16.71 5.68
N PRO A 8 5.36 -16.66 5.58
CA PRO A 8 4.70 -15.55 4.92
C PRO A 8 5.18 -14.23 5.52
N VAL A 9 5.62 -13.31 4.66
CA VAL A 9 6.10 -12.00 5.09
C VAL A 9 4.96 -11.35 5.89
N PRO A 10 5.19 -10.95 7.15
CA PRO A 10 4.14 -10.38 7.97
C PRO A 10 3.55 -9.15 7.27
N HIS A 11 2.22 -9.11 7.11
CA HIS A 11 1.48 -7.92 6.68
C HIS A 11 1.44 -6.93 7.85
N PRO A 12 2.29 -5.88 7.86
CA PRO A 12 2.47 -5.02 9.02
C PRO A 12 1.19 -4.30 9.44
N PHE A 13 0.22 -4.14 8.53
CA PHE A 13 -1.05 -3.46 8.82
C PHE A 13 -2.28 -4.35 8.59
N ALA A 14 -2.17 -5.68 8.63
CA ALA A 14 -3.31 -6.61 8.54
C ALA A 14 -4.45 -6.29 9.54
N ASN A 15 -4.09 -5.84 10.74
CA ASN A 15 -5.06 -5.41 11.75
C ASN A 15 -5.87 -4.18 11.31
N MET A 16 -5.26 -3.26 10.56
CA MET A 16 -5.95 -2.07 10.03
C MET A 16 -6.90 -2.42 8.90
N ILE A 17 -6.51 -3.34 8.01
CA ILE A 17 -7.40 -3.86 6.97
C ILE A 17 -8.64 -4.49 7.61
N SER A 18 -8.45 -5.34 8.61
CA SER A 18 -9.55 -5.98 9.35
C SER A 18 -10.44 -4.94 10.05
N ALA A 19 -9.84 -3.94 10.71
CA ALA A 19 -10.59 -2.86 11.35
C ALA A 19 -11.40 -2.03 10.34
N ALA A 20 -10.84 -1.75 9.16
CA ALA A 20 -11.55 -1.06 8.07
C ALA A 20 -12.77 -1.86 7.58
N GLN A 21 -12.58 -3.15 7.29
CA GLN A 21 -13.66 -4.04 6.84
C GLN A 21 -14.79 -4.11 7.88
N ASN A 22 -14.43 -4.19 9.15
CA ASN A 22 -15.38 -4.23 10.27
C ASN A 22 -16.01 -2.87 10.58
N GLY A 23 -15.58 -1.78 9.93
CA GLY A 23 -16.09 -0.43 10.18
C GLY A 23 -15.68 0.15 11.53
N GLN A 24 -14.58 -0.34 12.08
CA GLN A 24 -13.99 0.14 13.34
C GLN A 24 -13.10 1.37 13.13
N ILE A 25 -12.88 1.77 11.87
CA ILE A 25 -12.12 2.98 11.51
C ILE A 25 -13.11 4.10 11.16
N ASN A 26 -13.03 5.20 11.91
CA ASN A 26 -13.76 6.43 11.63
C ASN A 26 -12.86 7.36 10.80
N LEU A 27 -13.11 7.43 9.49
CA LEU A 27 -12.42 8.33 8.57
C LEU A 27 -13.45 9.17 7.82
N ARG A 28 -13.26 10.49 7.80
CA ARG A 28 -14.07 11.41 6.99
C ARG A 28 -13.19 12.00 5.90
N MET A 29 -13.49 11.65 4.66
CA MET A 29 -12.68 11.92 3.47
C MET A 29 -13.60 11.97 2.25
N ASP A 30 -13.31 12.84 1.29
CA ASP A 30 -14.04 12.91 0.03
C ASP A 30 -13.67 11.75 -0.90
N LEU A 31 -14.62 11.28 -1.72
CA LEU A 31 -14.39 10.18 -2.67
C LEU A 31 -13.23 10.47 -3.64
N GLU A 32 -13.06 11.74 -4.03
CA GLU A 32 -11.95 12.17 -4.89
C GLU A 32 -10.59 11.92 -4.23
N GLN A 33 -10.47 12.17 -2.92
CA GLN A 33 -9.23 11.94 -2.18
C GLN A 33 -8.86 10.46 -2.11
N PHE A 34 -9.85 9.56 -2.00
CA PHE A 34 -9.58 8.12 -2.10
C PHE A 34 -9.02 7.71 -3.47
N VAL A 35 -9.46 8.37 -4.56
CA VAL A 35 -8.94 8.10 -5.91
C VAL A 35 -7.50 8.57 -6.03
N TYR A 36 -7.17 9.75 -5.51
CA TYR A 36 -5.77 10.22 -5.50
C TYR A 36 -4.87 9.33 -4.66
N LEU A 37 -5.29 8.97 -3.44
CA LEU A 37 -4.52 8.06 -2.59
C LEU A 37 -4.24 6.72 -3.26
N ASP A 38 -5.25 6.12 -3.91
CA ASP A 38 -5.06 4.85 -4.60
C ASP A 38 -4.04 4.95 -5.74
N ARG A 39 -4.07 6.07 -6.50
CA ARG A 39 -3.11 6.37 -7.56
C ARG A 39 -1.71 6.64 -7.03
N ASP A 40 -1.59 7.37 -5.94
CA ASP A 40 -0.31 7.69 -5.31
C ASP A 40 0.34 6.43 -4.74
N CYS A 41 -0.45 5.56 -4.09
CA CYS A 41 0.00 4.23 -3.68
C CYS A 41 0.51 3.42 -4.87
N GLN A 42 -0.24 3.37 -5.98
CA GLN A 42 0.19 2.64 -7.17
C GLN A 42 1.49 3.21 -7.75
N THR A 43 1.59 4.53 -7.86
CA THR A 43 2.81 5.21 -8.35
C THR A 43 4.02 4.88 -7.47
N PHE A 44 3.83 4.81 -6.15
CA PHE A 44 4.89 4.43 -5.22
C PHE A 44 5.30 2.96 -5.41
N LEU A 45 4.35 2.05 -5.59
CA LEU A 45 4.62 0.63 -5.85
C LEU A 45 5.39 0.45 -7.18
N ASP A 46 5.02 1.18 -8.22
CA ASP A 46 5.72 1.14 -9.51
C ASP A 46 7.18 1.61 -9.38
N ASN A 47 7.41 2.65 -8.56
CA ASN A 47 8.75 3.14 -8.25
C ASN A 47 9.57 2.10 -7.46
N ILE A 48 8.96 1.40 -6.51
CA ILE A 48 9.62 0.28 -5.80
C ILE A 48 10.06 -0.79 -6.80
N ASP A 49 9.16 -1.23 -7.68
CA ASP A 49 9.45 -2.27 -8.67
C ASP A 49 10.55 -1.84 -9.65
N GLN A 50 10.62 -0.55 -9.99
CA GLN A 50 11.74 -0.02 -10.76
C GLN A 50 13.06 -0.09 -9.99
N ILE A 51 13.09 0.35 -8.74
CA ILE A 51 14.29 0.32 -7.90
C ILE A 51 14.78 -1.11 -7.71
N GLN A 52 13.89 -2.05 -7.41
CA GLN A 52 14.23 -3.46 -7.23
C GLN A 52 14.83 -4.08 -8.51
N ARG A 53 14.29 -3.76 -9.70
CA ARG A 53 14.87 -4.19 -10.98
C ARG A 53 16.28 -3.64 -11.20
N ILE A 54 16.53 -2.37 -10.87
CA ILE A 54 17.87 -1.78 -10.96
C ILE A 54 18.83 -2.48 -9.98
N MET A 55 18.40 -2.72 -8.74
CA MET A 55 19.23 -3.43 -7.76
C MET A 55 19.51 -4.87 -8.17
N ASP A 56 18.56 -5.54 -8.80
CA ASP A 56 18.78 -6.86 -9.38
C ASP A 56 19.89 -6.84 -10.44
N GLN A 57 19.81 -5.90 -11.39
CA GLN A 57 20.84 -5.71 -12.42
C GLN A 57 22.22 -5.41 -11.81
N VAL A 58 22.27 -4.52 -10.80
CA VAL A 58 23.50 -4.22 -10.07
C VAL A 58 24.08 -5.48 -9.42
N SER A 59 23.24 -6.32 -8.82
CA SER A 59 23.71 -7.55 -8.17
C SER A 59 24.27 -8.57 -9.15
N GLN A 60 23.75 -8.58 -10.39
CA GLN A 60 24.11 -9.53 -11.45
C GLN A 60 25.26 -9.02 -12.33
N GLN A 61 25.68 -7.77 -12.19
CA GLN A 61 26.77 -7.18 -12.97
C GLN A 61 28.04 -8.05 -12.85
N GLU A 62 28.47 -8.63 -13.97
CA GLU A 62 29.58 -9.59 -14.02
C GLU A 62 30.93 -8.91 -13.73
N THR A 63 31.15 -7.74 -14.33
CA THR A 63 32.41 -7.00 -14.29
C THR A 63 32.17 -5.53 -13.94
N TRP A 64 32.97 -5.03 -13.00
CA TRP A 64 32.93 -3.69 -12.43
C TRP A 64 34.18 -2.86 -12.77
N GLY A 65 35.25 -3.51 -13.24
CA GLY A 65 36.47 -2.81 -13.67
C GLY A 65 37.32 -2.27 -12.52
N LEU A 66 37.18 -2.85 -11.33
CA LEU A 66 37.92 -2.52 -10.10
C LEU A 66 39.14 -3.43 -9.89
N GLY A 67 39.53 -4.20 -10.90
CA GLY A 67 40.57 -5.22 -10.80
C GLY A 67 40.12 -6.48 -10.07
N GLU A 68 38.81 -6.70 -9.94
CA GLU A 68 38.19 -7.82 -9.22
C GLU A 68 38.52 -9.20 -9.82
N HIS A 69 38.96 -9.23 -11.08
CA HIS A 69 39.42 -10.44 -11.80
C HIS A 69 40.92 -10.40 -12.12
N THR A 70 41.66 -9.42 -11.61
CA THR A 70 43.07 -9.22 -11.96
C THR A 70 43.98 -10.13 -11.13
N HIS A 71 44.86 -10.86 -11.82
CA HIS A 71 45.92 -11.70 -11.24
C HIS A 71 45.44 -12.84 -10.32
N ILE A 72 44.38 -13.55 -10.72
CA ILE A 72 43.95 -14.77 -10.01
C ILE A 72 44.98 -15.88 -10.23
N GLY A 73 45.69 -16.26 -9.16
CA GLY A 73 46.66 -17.36 -9.16
C GLY A 73 48.15 -16.99 -9.29
N ASP A 74 48.49 -15.72 -9.49
CA ASP A 74 49.86 -15.21 -9.67
C ASP A 74 50.37 -14.34 -8.50
N GLY A 75 49.66 -14.38 -7.36
CA GLY A 75 50.10 -13.77 -6.09
C GLY A 75 49.99 -12.23 -6.03
N LYS A 76 49.35 -11.60 -7.03
CA LYS A 76 49.13 -10.15 -7.13
C LYS A 76 47.64 -9.79 -7.13
N GLU A 77 46.81 -10.61 -6.49
CA GLU A 77 45.37 -10.41 -6.43
C GLU A 77 45.01 -9.09 -5.72
N LEU A 78 44.21 -8.27 -6.39
CA LEU A 78 43.63 -7.06 -5.80
C LEU A 78 42.41 -7.45 -4.95
N ILE A 79 42.67 -7.88 -3.71
CA ILE A 79 41.65 -8.32 -2.75
C ILE A 79 40.58 -7.23 -2.51
N SER A 80 40.98 -5.95 -2.50
CA SER A 80 40.07 -4.83 -2.27
C SER A 80 39.00 -4.68 -3.36
N GLY A 81 39.34 -4.90 -4.63
CA GLY A 81 38.39 -4.84 -5.74
C GLY A 81 37.30 -5.89 -5.60
N LYS A 82 37.70 -7.14 -5.34
CA LYS A 82 36.77 -8.25 -5.07
C LYS A 82 35.87 -7.98 -3.87
N THR A 83 36.44 -7.52 -2.75
CA THR A 83 35.66 -7.19 -1.55
C THR A 83 34.63 -6.08 -1.80
N LEU A 84 34.97 -5.05 -2.55
CA LEU A 84 34.02 -3.97 -2.89
C LEU A 84 32.86 -4.49 -3.75
N VAL A 85 33.16 -5.28 -4.78
CA VAL A 85 32.14 -5.88 -5.64
C VAL A 85 31.21 -6.79 -4.83
N GLU A 86 31.75 -7.64 -3.96
CA GLU A 86 30.96 -8.50 -3.08
C GLU A 86 30.03 -7.69 -2.16
N ARG A 87 30.52 -6.57 -1.59
CA ARG A 87 29.70 -5.65 -0.79
C ARG A 87 28.59 -5.00 -1.60
N PHE A 88 28.86 -4.56 -2.84
CA PHE A 88 27.82 -3.98 -3.70
C PHE A 88 26.74 -5.00 -4.05
N ARG A 89 27.12 -6.24 -4.37
CA ARG A 89 26.17 -7.33 -4.62
C ARG A 89 25.34 -7.66 -3.38
N ALA A 90 25.98 -7.74 -2.22
CA ALA A 90 25.29 -7.99 -0.95
C ALA A 90 24.32 -6.84 -0.59
N LYS A 91 24.71 -5.58 -0.81
CA LYS A 91 23.84 -4.42 -0.51
C LYS A 91 22.69 -4.23 -1.48
N SER A 92 22.83 -4.66 -2.73
CA SER A 92 21.78 -4.52 -3.74
C SER A 92 20.66 -5.55 -3.52
N ARG A 93 20.95 -6.85 -3.66
CA ARG A 93 19.94 -7.93 -3.60
C ARG A 93 19.98 -8.78 -2.33
N GLY A 94 21.03 -8.62 -1.52
CA GLY A 94 21.29 -9.51 -0.40
C GLY A 94 22.10 -10.71 -0.87
N ARG A 95 23.15 -11.03 -0.11
CA ARG A 95 23.87 -12.30 -0.22
C ARG A 95 24.08 -12.81 1.20
N ASP A 96 23.78 -14.08 1.40
CA ASP A 96 23.99 -14.80 2.65
C ASP A 96 23.24 -14.16 3.86
N ASP A 97 23.80 -14.32 5.06
CA ASP A 97 23.29 -14.03 6.42
C ASP A 97 22.94 -12.56 6.72
N ASN A 98 23.06 -11.65 5.74
CA ASN A 98 22.71 -10.23 5.83
C ASN A 98 21.69 -9.76 4.77
N ALA A 99 20.94 -10.71 4.17
CA ALA A 99 19.96 -10.43 3.11
C ALA A 99 18.90 -9.38 3.48
N ASP A 100 18.55 -9.28 4.77
CA ASP A 100 17.51 -8.38 5.29
C ASP A 100 17.88 -6.90 5.22
N ASN A 101 19.17 -6.57 5.10
CA ASN A 101 19.68 -5.19 4.98
C ASN A 101 20.15 -4.86 3.56
N SER A 102 19.54 -5.52 2.57
CA SER A 102 19.68 -5.18 1.17
C SER A 102 18.60 -4.18 0.76
N VAL A 103 18.90 -3.35 -0.25
CA VAL A 103 17.90 -2.43 -0.82
C VAL A 103 16.68 -3.23 -1.29
N TYR A 104 16.89 -4.38 -1.93
CA TYR A 104 15.80 -5.24 -2.39
C TYR A 104 14.86 -5.66 -1.25
N ALA A 105 15.40 -6.17 -0.14
CA ALA A 105 14.60 -6.64 1.00
C ALA A 105 13.86 -5.50 1.70
N ILE A 106 14.52 -4.35 1.88
CA ILE A 106 13.90 -3.15 2.46
C ILE A 106 12.74 -2.67 1.58
N MET A 107 12.95 -2.63 0.27
CA MET A 107 11.91 -2.24 -0.68
C MET A 107 10.73 -3.21 -0.67
N GLU A 108 10.97 -4.52 -0.52
CA GLU A 108 9.91 -5.52 -0.39
C GLU A 108 9.05 -5.28 0.87
N SER A 109 9.70 -4.99 2.00
CA SER A 109 8.99 -4.63 3.23
C SER A 109 8.14 -3.36 3.06
N HIS A 110 8.66 -2.35 2.38
CA HIS A 110 7.93 -1.12 2.10
C HIS A 110 6.78 -1.34 1.11
N LYS A 111 6.96 -2.22 0.13
CA LYS A 111 5.92 -2.64 -0.81
C LYS A 111 4.73 -3.21 -0.06
N GLN A 112 4.99 -4.12 0.88
CA GLN A 112 3.94 -4.74 1.69
C GLN A 112 3.19 -3.72 2.55
N ALA A 113 3.92 -2.81 3.19
CA ALA A 113 3.33 -1.73 3.98
C ALA A 113 2.39 -0.84 3.14
N VAL A 114 2.81 -0.45 1.93
CA VAL A 114 2.01 0.39 1.03
C VAL A 114 0.81 -0.35 0.48
N GLN A 115 0.95 -1.64 0.15
CA GLN A 115 -0.18 -2.50 -0.25
C GLN A 115 -1.23 -2.57 0.87
N ASP A 116 -0.81 -2.83 2.11
CA ASP A 116 -1.76 -2.92 3.21
C ASP A 116 -2.49 -1.58 3.46
N ILE A 117 -1.79 -0.45 3.31
CA ILE A 117 -2.39 0.90 3.38
C ILE A 117 -3.42 1.08 2.26
N GLN A 118 -3.07 0.73 1.03
CA GLN A 118 -3.95 0.84 -0.14
C GLN A 118 -5.21 -0.01 0.06
N GLU A 119 -5.05 -1.25 0.52
CA GLU A 119 -6.16 -2.16 0.83
C GLU A 119 -7.08 -1.63 1.94
N THR A 120 -6.49 -1.07 3.00
CA THR A 120 -7.24 -0.43 4.08
C THR A 120 -8.14 0.69 3.53
N TYR A 121 -7.59 1.60 2.73
CA TYR A 121 -8.38 2.69 2.16
C TYR A 121 -9.43 2.20 1.15
N ARG A 122 -9.12 1.17 0.36
CA ARG A 122 -10.11 0.53 -0.53
C ARG A 122 -11.28 -0.07 0.25
N ALA A 123 -11.00 -0.73 1.38
CA ALA A 123 -12.03 -1.28 2.25
C ALA A 123 -12.93 -0.20 2.85
N ILE A 124 -12.33 0.91 3.34
CA ILE A 124 -13.09 2.05 3.86
C ILE A 124 -13.97 2.66 2.76
N ARG A 125 -13.40 2.96 1.58
CA ARG A 125 -14.15 3.52 0.44
C ARG A 125 -15.33 2.64 0.07
N LYS A 126 -15.09 1.32 -0.08
CA LYS A 126 -16.13 0.36 -0.42
C LYS A 126 -17.29 0.43 0.56
N ARG A 127 -17.01 0.46 1.86
CA ARG A 127 -18.04 0.54 2.90
C ARG A 127 -18.86 1.82 2.81
N ILE A 128 -18.22 2.98 2.62
CA ILE A 128 -18.92 4.26 2.48
C ILE A 128 -19.88 4.20 1.27
N THR A 129 -19.40 3.73 0.13
CA THR A 129 -20.22 3.62 -1.09
C THR A 129 -21.37 2.62 -0.92
N ASP A 130 -21.13 1.47 -0.28
CA ASP A 130 -22.16 0.47 -0.01
C ASP A 130 -23.26 1.03 0.93
N GLN A 131 -22.87 1.79 1.97
CA GLN A 131 -23.80 2.42 2.91
C GLN A 131 -24.69 3.46 2.23
N ASP A 132 -24.12 4.31 1.37
CA ASP A 132 -24.89 5.32 0.63
C ASP A 132 -25.88 4.65 -0.34
N ALA A 133 -25.47 3.58 -1.03
CA ALA A 133 -26.34 2.82 -1.92
C ALA A 133 -27.51 2.15 -1.17
N GLU A 134 -27.24 1.55 0.00
CA GLU A 134 -28.26 0.95 0.86
C GLU A 134 -29.26 2.00 1.37
N ALA A 135 -28.77 3.16 1.79
CA ALA A 135 -29.62 4.27 2.24
C ALA A 135 -30.54 4.78 1.12
N ALA A 136 -29.99 4.96 -0.09
CA ALA A 136 -30.77 5.36 -1.25
C ALA A 136 -31.85 4.33 -1.61
N ALA A 137 -31.53 3.03 -1.60
CA ALA A 137 -32.49 1.97 -1.85
C ALA A 137 -33.62 1.94 -0.80
N ARG A 138 -33.27 2.08 0.50
CA ARG A 138 -34.25 2.17 1.59
C ARG A 138 -35.18 3.37 1.42
N TYR A 139 -34.63 4.53 1.03
CA TYR A 139 -35.44 5.72 0.78
C TYR A 139 -36.48 5.48 -0.33
N GLN A 140 -36.05 4.91 -1.46
CA GLN A 140 -36.96 4.58 -2.57
C GLN A 140 -38.05 3.58 -2.15
N GLN A 141 -37.69 2.57 -1.35
CA GLN A 141 -38.68 1.62 -0.82
C GLN A 141 -39.68 2.31 0.10
N LEU A 142 -39.21 3.20 0.99
CA LEU A 142 -40.07 3.97 1.88
C LEU A 142 -40.98 4.92 1.10
N GLU A 143 -40.46 5.59 0.07
CA GLU A 143 -41.24 6.48 -0.80
C GLU A 143 -42.36 5.72 -1.53
N ALA A 144 -42.08 4.50 -2.00
CA ALA A 144 -43.07 3.65 -2.68
C ALA A 144 -44.11 3.03 -1.73
N THR A 145 -43.78 2.83 -0.45
CA THR A 145 -44.62 2.07 0.49
C THR A 145 -45.31 2.93 1.55
N LEU A 146 -44.81 4.13 1.84
CA LEU A 146 -45.40 4.99 2.86
C LEU A 146 -46.66 5.70 2.34
N PRO A 147 -47.77 5.64 3.10
CA PRO A 147 -48.94 6.44 2.77
C PRO A 147 -48.64 7.93 2.92
N LYS A 148 -49.18 8.75 2.02
CA LYS A 148 -49.04 10.22 2.08
C LYS A 148 -49.60 10.74 3.40
N GLN A 149 -48.76 11.38 4.21
CA GLN A 149 -49.22 12.08 5.41
C GLN A 149 -49.84 13.43 5.03
N PRO A 150 -50.88 13.87 5.75
CA PRO A 150 -51.39 15.23 5.59
C PRO A 150 -50.29 16.25 5.92
N PRO A 151 -50.27 17.40 5.24
CA PRO A 151 -49.25 18.43 5.46
C PRO A 151 -49.24 18.89 6.92
N VAL A 152 -48.04 19.10 7.47
CA VAL A 152 -47.86 19.61 8.84
C VAL A 152 -48.47 21.01 8.92
N ASN A 153 -49.46 21.20 9.79
CA ASN A 153 -50.02 22.52 10.05
C ASN A 153 -48.98 23.36 10.82
N PRO A 154 -48.57 24.54 10.32
CA PRO A 154 -47.66 25.40 11.05
C PRO A 154 -48.30 25.86 12.37
N PRO A 155 -47.52 26.00 13.46
CA PRO A 155 -48.05 26.42 14.74
C PRO A 155 -48.62 27.85 14.66
N PRO A 156 -49.69 28.16 15.41
CA PRO A 156 -50.36 29.45 15.36
C PRO A 156 -49.54 30.53 16.07
N PHE A 157 -48.51 31.09 15.41
CA PHE A 157 -47.69 32.16 15.99
C PHE A 157 -47.47 33.39 15.08
N PHE A 158 -48.21 33.54 13.98
CA PHE A 158 -48.10 34.73 13.11
C PHE A 158 -49.41 35.50 12.85
N MET A 159 -50.44 35.30 13.67
CA MET A 159 -51.67 36.11 13.61
C MET A 159 -51.99 36.73 14.97
N ALA A 160 -51.13 37.62 15.44
CA ALA A 160 -51.48 38.55 16.51
C ALA A 160 -51.02 39.96 16.13
N ASN A 161 -52.01 40.87 16.07
CA ASN A 161 -51.93 42.33 16.11
C ASN A 161 -51.70 43.07 14.79
N TYR A 162 -52.79 43.28 14.06
CA TYR A 162 -53.17 44.61 13.55
C TYR A 162 -54.70 44.71 13.54
N ALA A 163 -55.26 45.20 14.63
CA ALA A 163 -56.59 45.79 14.71
C ALA A 163 -56.54 46.93 15.73
#